data_AF-A0A970V3N4-F1
#
_entry.id   AF-A0A970V3N4-F1
#
_cell.length_a   1.000
_cell.length_b   1.000
_cell.length_c   1.000
_cell.angle_alpha   90.00
_cell.angle_beta   90.00
_cell.angle_gamma   90.00
#
_symmetry.space_group_name_H-M   'P 1'
#
loop_
_entity.id
_entity.type
_entity.pdbx_description
1 polymer ?
#
loop_
_entity_poly.entity_id
_entity_poly.type
_entity_poly.pdbx_seq_one_letter_code
_entity_poly.pdbx_strand_id
1 'polypeptide(L)'
;MKGRIMTTRRLRLTSLVGLLLLCSGAASVAAELTLVQDGKPAATLVIAQEATKSAQFAAYELQWHVQRITGATLPLVTDNVEVTGTRILIGESAATRALGFKTADFKSREYMVHFLPDALVLMGCDQEDREPLRYEDNWGPEDDPWDKNVGFAW
;
A
#
# COMPACT_ATOMS: atom_id res chain seq x y z
N MET A 1 57.35 66.61 -11.19
CA MET A 1 57.62 65.17 -11.34
C MET A 1 56.33 64.46 -11.73
N LYS A 2 56.22 63.91 -12.93
CA LYS A 2 55.00 63.24 -13.43
C LYS A 2 55.40 61.93 -14.10
N GLY A 3 55.31 60.83 -13.35
CA GLY A 3 55.49 59.47 -13.88
C GLY A 3 54.14 58.92 -14.34
N ARG A 4 54.03 58.57 -15.62
CA ARG A 4 52.88 57.87 -16.20
C ARG A 4 53.29 56.40 -16.31
N ILE A 5 52.70 55.53 -15.50
CA ILE A 5 52.93 54.09 -15.54
C ILE A 5 51.63 53.40 -15.97
N MET A 6 51.77 52.61 -17.04
CA MET A 6 50.73 51.81 -17.68
C MET A 6 50.21 50.72 -16.74
N THR A 7 48.89 50.63 -16.59
CA THR A 7 48.23 49.51 -15.90
C THR A 7 47.93 48.38 -16.87
N THR A 8 48.73 47.32 -16.82
CA THR A 8 48.46 46.05 -17.51
C THR A 8 47.52 45.20 -16.64
N ARG A 9 46.37 44.82 -17.22
CA ARG A 9 45.32 44.01 -16.60
C ARG A 9 45.86 42.68 -16.08
N ARG A 10 45.62 42.38 -14.79
CA ARG A 10 45.79 41.03 -14.23
C ARG A 10 44.45 40.31 -14.31
N LEU A 11 44.35 39.31 -15.17
CA LEU A 11 43.22 38.38 -15.24
C LEU A 11 43.20 37.56 -13.95
N ARG A 12 42.16 37.69 -13.11
CA ARG A 12 42.00 36.86 -11.91
C ARG A 12 41.27 35.57 -12.28
N LEU A 13 42.02 34.48 -12.22
CA LEU A 13 41.57 33.11 -12.36
C LEU A 13 40.84 32.71 -11.07
N THR A 14 39.58 33.12 -10.92
CA THR A 14 38.75 32.77 -9.75
C THR A 14 37.38 32.31 -10.21
N SER A 15 37.29 31.16 -10.89
CA SER A 15 35.97 30.61 -11.21
C SER A 15 36.04 29.13 -11.63
N LEU A 16 36.52 28.22 -10.77
CA LEU A 16 36.43 26.78 -11.08
C LEU A 16 36.60 25.86 -9.85
N VAL A 17 36.05 26.26 -8.69
CA VAL A 17 35.96 25.34 -7.52
C VAL A 17 34.57 25.35 -6.87
N GLY A 18 33.70 26.33 -7.18
CA GLY A 18 32.41 26.49 -6.50
C GLY A 18 31.20 25.77 -7.12
N LEU A 19 31.33 25.06 -8.25
CA LEU A 19 30.16 24.55 -9.00
C LEU A 19 29.95 23.03 -8.92
N LEU A 20 30.80 22.29 -8.21
CA LEU A 20 30.76 20.82 -8.19
C LEU A 20 30.03 20.21 -6.98
N LEU A 21 29.03 20.91 -6.42
CA LEU A 21 28.39 20.50 -5.15
C LEU A 21 26.85 20.58 -5.15
N LEU A 22 26.20 20.62 -6.32
CA LEU A 22 24.73 20.82 -6.40
C LEU A 22 23.91 19.69 -7.07
N CYS A 23 24.49 18.50 -7.24
CA CYS A 23 23.72 17.35 -7.75
C CYS A 23 23.92 16.10 -6.86
N SER A 24 23.78 16.25 -5.55
CA SER A 24 23.39 15.10 -4.72
C SER A 24 21.90 14.88 -4.94
N GLY A 25 21.56 14.14 -5.99
CA GLY A 25 20.20 13.64 -6.18
C GLY A 25 19.81 12.90 -4.91
N ALA A 26 18.82 13.42 -4.19
CA ALA A 26 18.18 12.68 -3.12
C ALA A 26 17.55 11.46 -3.78
N ALA A 27 18.21 10.30 -3.66
CA ALA A 27 17.59 9.04 -4.01
C ALA A 27 16.32 8.95 -3.17
N SER A 28 15.14 8.99 -3.80
CA SER A 28 13.91 8.69 -3.09
C SER A 28 14.00 7.23 -2.69
N VAL A 29 14.27 6.97 -1.41
CA VAL A 29 14.13 5.63 -0.87
C VAL A 29 12.64 5.32 -0.96
N ALA A 30 12.26 4.43 -1.88
CA ALA A 30 10.90 3.90 -1.91
C ALA A 30 10.66 3.24 -0.54
N ALA A 31 9.57 3.60 0.13
CA ALA A 31 9.24 3.00 1.40
C ALA A 31 9.03 1.50 1.20
N GLU A 32 9.81 0.68 1.90
CA GLU A 32 9.65 -0.77 1.89
C GLU A 32 8.44 -1.14 2.74
N LEU A 33 7.47 -1.84 2.15
CA LEU A 33 6.33 -2.39 2.88
C LEU A 33 6.58 -3.87 3.15
N THR A 34 6.99 -4.17 4.38
CA THR A 34 7.15 -5.55 4.85
C THR A 34 5.82 -6.11 5.32
N LEU A 35 5.34 -7.20 4.69
CA LEU A 35 4.12 -7.88 5.11
C LEU A 35 4.40 -8.98 6.13
N VAL A 36 5.48 -9.74 5.92
CA VAL A 36 5.93 -10.83 6.78
C VAL A 36 7.46 -10.77 6.82
N GLN A 37 8.02 -10.91 8.03
CA GLN A 37 9.47 -10.94 8.27
C GLN A 37 9.78 -12.16 9.13
N ASP A 38 10.70 -13.02 8.68
CA ASP A 38 11.15 -14.21 9.43
C ASP A 38 10.00 -15.10 9.94
N GLY A 39 8.98 -15.30 9.08
CA GLY A 39 7.78 -16.08 9.41
C GLY A 39 6.84 -15.43 10.41
N LYS A 40 7.01 -14.14 10.72
CA LYS A 40 6.15 -13.36 11.63
C LYS A 40 5.42 -12.27 10.86
N PRO A 41 4.11 -12.04 11.14
CA PRO A 41 3.38 -10.96 10.51
C PRO A 41 4.02 -9.60 10.86
N ALA A 42 4.23 -8.77 9.84
CA ALA A 42 4.74 -7.40 9.95
C ALA A 42 3.74 -6.36 9.45
N ALA A 43 2.61 -6.80 8.90
CA ALA A 43 1.49 -5.97 8.49
C ALA A 43 0.16 -6.47 9.06
N THR A 44 -0.83 -5.58 9.10
CA THR A 44 -2.21 -5.88 9.51
C THR A 44 -3.18 -5.54 8.39
N LEU A 45 -4.10 -6.46 8.08
CA LEU A 45 -5.21 -6.24 7.16
C LEU A 45 -6.31 -5.47 7.88
N VAL A 46 -6.84 -4.42 7.25
CA VAL A 46 -7.88 -3.56 7.81
C VAL A 46 -9.02 -3.45 6.81
N ILE A 47 -10.22 -3.83 7.23
CA ILE A 47 -11.49 -3.67 6.49
C ILE A 47 -12.47 -2.79 7.28
N ALA A 48 -13.52 -2.29 6.64
CA ALA A 48 -14.61 -1.62 7.37
C ALA A 48 -15.32 -2.60 8.33
N GLN A 49 -15.87 -2.09 9.44
CA GLN A 49 -16.80 -2.88 10.29
C GLN A 49 -17.97 -3.46 9.49
N GLU A 50 -18.48 -2.71 8.51
CA GLU A 50 -19.52 -3.13 7.57
C GLU A 50 -18.94 -3.22 6.15
N ALA A 51 -17.89 -4.01 5.97
CA ALA A 51 -17.25 -4.22 4.68
C ALA A 51 -18.18 -4.94 3.68
N THR A 52 -18.05 -4.63 2.40
CA THR A 52 -18.76 -5.36 1.34
C THR A 52 -18.27 -6.81 1.25
N LYS A 53 -19.06 -7.72 0.67
CA LYS A 53 -18.63 -9.12 0.46
C LYS A 53 -17.36 -9.18 -0.36
N SER A 54 -17.23 -8.34 -1.40
CA SER A 54 -15.99 -8.25 -2.20
C SER A 54 -14.78 -7.88 -1.33
N ALA A 55 -14.91 -6.91 -0.43
CA ALA A 55 -13.82 -6.52 0.48
C ALA A 55 -13.51 -7.61 1.53
N GLN A 56 -14.53 -8.29 2.07
CA GLN A 56 -14.36 -9.43 2.98
C GLN A 56 -13.62 -10.58 2.27
N PHE A 57 -14.07 -10.95 1.07
CA PHE A 57 -13.46 -11.99 0.25
C PHE A 57 -11.99 -11.67 -0.06
N ALA A 58 -11.70 -10.44 -0.50
CA ALA A 58 -10.34 -10.01 -0.78
C ALA A 58 -9.44 -10.08 0.47
N ALA A 59 -9.95 -9.73 1.65
CA ALA A 59 -9.20 -9.83 2.89
C ALA A 59 -8.89 -11.27 3.28
N TYR A 60 -9.86 -12.18 3.18
CA TYR A 60 -9.67 -13.60 3.49
C TYR A 60 -8.73 -14.28 2.50
N GLU A 61 -8.92 -14.06 1.19
CA GLU A 61 -8.03 -14.57 0.16
C GLU A 61 -6.59 -14.08 0.39
N LEU A 62 -6.40 -12.78 0.60
CA LEU A 62 -5.06 -12.24 0.84
C LEU A 62 -4.41 -12.84 2.09
N GLN A 63 -5.15 -12.95 3.19
CA GLN A 63 -4.65 -13.57 4.42
C GLN A 63 -4.23 -15.03 4.18
N TRP A 64 -5.07 -15.79 3.48
CA TRP A 64 -4.83 -17.18 3.16
C TRP A 64 -3.60 -17.36 2.27
N HIS A 65 -3.50 -16.60 1.18
CA HIS A 65 -2.35 -16.68 0.26
C HIS A 65 -1.05 -16.27 0.95
N VAL A 66 -1.07 -15.21 1.77
CA VAL A 66 0.12 -14.82 2.56
C VAL A 66 0.52 -15.92 3.54
N GLN A 67 -0.43 -16.55 4.23
CA GLN A 67 -0.14 -17.69 5.11
C GLN A 67 0.44 -18.88 4.33
N ARG A 68 -0.10 -19.17 3.14
CA ARG A 68 0.38 -20.28 2.30
C ARG A 68 1.80 -20.05 1.79
N ILE A 69 2.13 -18.81 1.44
CA ILE A 69 3.45 -18.43 0.93
C ILE A 69 4.49 -18.39 2.07
N THR A 70 4.11 -17.89 3.24
CA THR A 70 5.08 -17.48 4.28
C THR A 70 5.01 -18.28 5.59
N GLY A 71 3.92 -19.03 5.80
CA GLY A 71 3.60 -19.66 7.09
C GLY A 71 3.02 -18.69 8.13
N ALA A 72 3.05 -17.38 7.91
CA ALA A 72 2.55 -16.37 8.83
C ALA A 72 1.10 -15.97 8.53
N THR A 73 0.26 -15.89 9.56
CA THR A 73 -1.10 -15.35 9.41
C THR A 73 -1.08 -13.87 9.74
N LEU A 74 -1.44 -13.02 8.77
CA LEU A 74 -1.60 -11.58 9.02
C LEU A 74 -2.83 -11.34 9.90
N PRO A 75 -2.75 -10.49 10.95
CA PRO A 75 -3.94 -10.05 11.67
C PRO A 75 -4.93 -9.38 10.71
N LEU A 76 -6.22 -9.69 10.87
CA LEU A 76 -7.32 -9.04 10.18
C LEU A 76 -8.19 -8.35 11.22
N VAL A 77 -8.36 -7.04 11.09
CA VAL A 77 -9.14 -6.22 12.02
C VAL A 77 -10.08 -5.29 11.26
N THR A 78 -11.05 -4.75 11.98
CA THR A 78 -11.95 -3.71 11.48
C THR A 78 -11.38 -2.31 11.72
N ASP A 79 -11.85 -1.33 10.95
CA ASP A 79 -11.37 0.05 10.91
C ASP A 79 -11.61 0.90 12.17
N ASN A 80 -12.26 0.34 13.19
CA ASN A 80 -12.37 0.91 14.53
C ASN A 80 -11.22 0.51 15.46
N VAL A 81 -10.33 -0.40 15.04
CA VAL A 81 -9.15 -0.81 15.79
C VAL A 81 -7.97 0.03 15.35
N GLU A 82 -7.30 0.68 16.30
CA GLU A 82 -6.04 1.36 16.01
C GLU A 82 -4.94 0.34 15.70
N VAL A 83 -4.24 0.56 14.59
CA VAL A 83 -3.16 -0.32 14.12
C VAL A 83 -1.88 0.49 14.01
N THR A 84 -0.82 -0.01 14.63
CA THR A 84 0.54 0.51 14.48
C THR A 84 1.32 -0.30 13.45
N GLY A 85 2.19 0.38 12.69
CA GLY A 85 3.03 -0.28 11.66
C GLY A 85 2.34 -0.37 10.30
N THR A 86 2.80 -1.29 9.45
CA THR A 86 2.31 -1.44 8.07
C THR A 86 0.85 -1.88 8.04
N ARG A 87 0.02 -1.15 7.29
CA ARG A 87 -1.40 -1.45 7.11
C ARG A 87 -1.70 -1.89 5.68
N ILE A 88 -2.55 -2.88 5.51
CA ILE A 88 -3.18 -3.17 4.21
C ILE A 88 -4.66 -2.81 4.33
N LEU A 89 -5.04 -1.68 3.75
CA LEU A 89 -6.41 -1.17 3.78
C LEU A 89 -7.19 -1.76 2.61
N ILE A 90 -8.24 -2.54 2.90
CA ILE A 90 -8.99 -3.30 1.90
C ILE A 90 -10.43 -2.80 1.84
N GLY A 91 -10.85 -2.35 0.67
CA GLY A 91 -12.17 -1.75 0.43
C GLY A 91 -12.32 -0.34 1.02
N GLU A 92 -13.50 0.26 0.81
CA GLU A 92 -13.85 1.53 1.42
C GLU A 92 -14.13 1.37 2.92
N SER A 93 -13.52 2.23 3.74
CA SER A 93 -13.59 2.24 5.19
C SER A 93 -13.34 3.66 5.73
N ALA A 94 -13.50 3.88 7.04
CA ALA A 94 -13.12 5.14 7.66
C ALA A 94 -11.63 5.48 7.42
N ALA A 95 -10.76 4.46 7.44
CA ALA A 95 -9.33 4.62 7.22
C ALA A 95 -9.00 5.06 5.78
N THR A 96 -9.64 4.49 4.76
CA THR A 96 -9.39 4.89 3.37
C THR A 96 -10.03 6.22 3.02
N ARG A 97 -11.21 6.54 3.58
CA ARG A 97 -11.82 7.87 3.44
C ARG A 97 -10.97 8.98 4.06
N ALA A 98 -10.34 8.73 5.20
CA ALA A 98 -9.42 9.70 5.83
C ALA A 98 -8.20 10.02 4.97
N LEU A 99 -7.83 9.12 4.05
CA LEU A 99 -6.77 9.31 3.05
C LEU A 99 -7.27 9.90 1.73
N GLY A 100 -8.56 10.19 1.62
CA GLY A 100 -9.18 10.75 0.41
C GLY A 100 -9.63 9.72 -0.63
N PHE A 101 -9.64 8.42 -0.29
CA PHE A 101 -10.11 7.37 -1.19
C PHE A 101 -11.54 6.96 -0.85
N LYS A 102 -12.41 6.88 -1.85
CA LYS A 102 -13.81 6.46 -1.73
C LYS A 102 -14.24 5.72 -2.99
N THR A 103 -15.09 4.71 -2.84
CA THR A 103 -15.59 3.89 -3.95
C THR A 103 -16.35 4.72 -4.99
N ALA A 104 -16.96 5.85 -4.57
CA ALA A 104 -17.67 6.77 -5.46
C ALA A 104 -16.79 7.41 -6.57
N ASP A 105 -15.47 7.38 -6.43
CA ASP A 105 -14.53 7.87 -7.45
C ASP A 105 -14.22 6.82 -8.55
N PHE A 106 -14.71 5.59 -8.39
CA PHE A 106 -14.47 4.47 -9.28
C PHE A 106 -15.69 4.15 -10.14
N LYS A 107 -15.45 3.69 -11.37
CA LYS A 107 -16.49 3.02 -12.16
C LYS A 107 -16.71 1.61 -11.64
N SER A 108 -17.87 1.03 -11.95
CA SER A 108 -18.14 -0.38 -11.68
C SER A 108 -17.02 -1.27 -12.24
N ARG A 109 -16.50 -2.18 -11.40
CA ARG A 109 -15.37 -3.10 -11.63
C ARG A 109 -14.01 -2.42 -11.84
N GLU A 110 -13.89 -1.14 -11.52
CA GLU A 110 -12.59 -0.47 -11.44
C GLU A 110 -11.96 -0.72 -10.07
N TYR A 111 -10.63 -0.76 -10.03
CA TYR A 111 -9.85 -1.02 -8.84
C TYR A 111 -8.61 -0.15 -8.76
N MET A 112 -8.05 -0.05 -7.56
CA MET A 112 -6.83 0.67 -7.23
C MET A 112 -5.94 -0.19 -6.32
N VAL A 113 -4.65 -0.17 -6.65
CA VAL A 113 -3.55 -0.61 -5.79
C VAL A 113 -2.67 0.62 -5.56
N HIS A 114 -2.62 1.13 -4.34
CA HIS A 114 -1.89 2.36 -4.03
C HIS A 114 -0.94 2.18 -2.85
N PHE A 115 0.33 2.55 -3.05
CA PHE A 115 1.37 2.46 -2.03
C PHE A 115 1.55 3.82 -1.35
N LEU A 116 1.50 3.80 -0.03
CA LEU A 116 1.84 4.90 0.87
C LEU A 116 3.05 4.49 1.73
N PRO A 117 3.74 5.44 2.40
CA PRO A 117 4.91 5.11 3.21
C PRO A 117 4.68 4.03 4.27
N ASP A 118 3.47 3.94 4.82
CA ASP A 118 3.09 3.03 5.92
C ASP A 118 1.86 2.16 5.58
N ALA A 119 1.37 2.20 4.34
CA ALA A 119 0.16 1.48 3.96
C ALA A 119 0.13 1.03 2.50
N LEU A 120 -0.53 -0.10 2.26
CA LEU A 120 -1.01 -0.53 0.95
C LEU A 120 -2.53 -0.38 0.93
N VAL A 121 -3.07 0.32 -0.07
CA VAL A 121 -4.52 0.46 -0.27
C VAL A 121 -4.95 -0.41 -1.44
N LEU A 122 -5.88 -1.33 -1.18
CA LEU A 122 -6.54 -2.20 -2.16
C LEU A 122 -8.03 -1.85 -2.16
N MET A 123 -8.52 -1.17 -3.19
CA MET A 123 -9.91 -0.72 -3.26
C MET A 123 -10.49 -1.01 -4.63
N GLY A 124 -11.79 -1.24 -4.71
CA GLY A 124 -12.53 -1.37 -5.96
C GLY A 124 -14.02 -1.07 -5.79
N CYS A 125 -14.74 -1.08 -6.91
CA CYS A 125 -16.17 -0.81 -6.94
C CYS A 125 -16.96 -2.00 -7.52
N ASP A 126 -17.35 -2.92 -6.64
CA ASP A 126 -18.27 -4.00 -6.95
C ASP A 126 -19.66 -3.74 -6.34
N GLN A 127 -20.41 -4.80 -6.09
CA GLN A 127 -21.73 -4.75 -5.47
C GLN A 127 -21.65 -4.21 -4.04
N GLU A 128 -22.70 -3.48 -3.63
CA GLU A 128 -22.84 -2.94 -2.28
C GLU A 128 -23.57 -3.94 -1.35
N ASP A 129 -23.05 -5.17 -1.30
CA ASP A 129 -23.54 -6.26 -0.46
C ASP A 129 -22.71 -6.34 0.83
N ARG A 130 -23.34 -6.16 2.00
CA ARG A 130 -22.60 -6.00 3.28
C ARG A 130 -22.88 -7.10 4.29
N GLU A 131 -23.73 -8.05 3.93
CA GLU A 131 -23.96 -9.23 4.73
C GLU A 131 -22.67 -10.07 4.83
N PRO A 132 -22.50 -10.86 5.90
CA PRO A 132 -21.32 -11.69 6.07
C PRO A 132 -21.06 -12.57 4.84
N LEU A 133 -19.83 -12.59 4.38
CA LEU A 133 -19.42 -13.46 3.28
C LEU A 133 -19.63 -14.92 3.70
N ARG A 134 -20.43 -15.63 2.91
CA ARG A 134 -20.59 -17.08 2.96
C ARG A 134 -20.03 -17.62 1.65
N TYR A 135 -18.96 -18.41 1.73
CA TYR A 135 -18.34 -18.96 0.53
C TYR A 135 -19.31 -19.83 -0.28
N GLU A 136 -20.13 -20.61 0.43
CA GLU A 136 -21.16 -21.50 -0.13
C GLU A 136 -22.20 -20.77 -0.99
N ASP A 137 -22.49 -19.50 -0.70
CA ASP A 137 -23.52 -18.74 -1.41
C ASP A 137 -23.06 -18.22 -2.78
N ASN A 138 -21.73 -18.10 -2.97
CA ASN A 138 -21.14 -17.53 -4.19
C ASN A 138 -20.76 -18.57 -5.24
N TRP A 139 -20.92 -19.86 -4.92
CA TRP A 139 -20.42 -20.94 -5.75
C TRP A 139 -21.37 -22.15 -5.72
N GLY A 140 -21.82 -22.60 -6.89
CA GLY A 140 -22.69 -23.76 -7.00
C GLY A 140 -22.01 -25.04 -6.49
N PRO A 141 -22.76 -26.03 -6.00
CA PRO A 141 -22.22 -27.23 -5.35
C PRO A 141 -21.33 -28.13 -6.24
N GLU A 142 -21.22 -27.86 -7.54
CA GLU A 142 -20.46 -28.71 -8.47
C GLU A 142 -19.14 -28.10 -8.97
N ASP A 143 -18.91 -26.80 -8.80
CA ASP A 143 -17.85 -26.17 -9.59
C ASP A 143 -16.52 -26.04 -8.84
N ASP A 144 -16.40 -26.32 -7.52
CA ASP A 144 -15.23 -25.84 -6.74
C ASP A 144 -14.06 -26.78 -6.98
N PRO A 145 -13.04 -26.37 -7.78
CA PRO A 145 -11.90 -27.25 -8.02
C PRO A 145 -10.99 -27.37 -6.80
N TRP A 146 -11.27 -26.62 -5.72
CA TRP A 146 -10.44 -26.52 -4.52
C TRP A 146 -11.09 -27.14 -3.27
N ASP A 147 -12.35 -27.57 -3.32
CA ASP A 147 -13.00 -28.25 -2.20
C ASP A 147 -12.79 -29.76 -2.24
N LYS A 148 -11.72 -30.24 -1.60
CA LYS A 148 -11.70 -31.59 -1.00
C LYS A 148 -11.03 -31.70 0.37
N ASN A 149 -10.43 -30.64 0.94
CA ASN A 149 -9.68 -30.74 2.21
C ASN A 149 -9.48 -29.41 2.95
N VAL A 150 -10.33 -28.40 2.75
CA VAL A 150 -10.23 -27.15 3.53
C VAL A 150 -11.01 -27.32 4.83
N GLY A 151 -10.31 -27.70 5.90
CA GLY A 151 -10.86 -27.94 7.24
C GLY A 151 -11.36 -26.68 7.96
N PHE A 152 -12.22 -25.89 7.33
CA PHE A 152 -12.90 -24.77 7.96
C PHE A 152 -14.41 -25.05 7.95
N ALA A 153 -14.93 -25.44 9.10
CA ALA A 153 -16.35 -25.25 9.41
C ALA A 153 -16.52 -23.77 9.81
N TRP A 154 -17.37 -23.03 9.09
CA TRP A 154 -17.85 -21.71 9.50
C TRP A 154 -19.28 -21.84 10.02
#